data_AF-A0A519T3K5-F1
#
_entry.id   AF-A0A519T3K5-F1
#
_cell.length_a   1.000
_cell.length_b   1.000
_cell.length_c   1.000
_cell.angle_alpha   90.00
_cell.angle_beta   90.00
_cell.angle_gamma   90.00
#
_symmetry.space_group_name_H-M   'P 1'
#
loop_
_entity.id
_entity.type
_entity.pdbx_description
1 polymer ?
#
loop_
_entity_poly.entity_id
_entity_poly.type
_entity_poly.pdbx_seq_one_letter_code
_entity_poly.pdbx_strand_id
1 'polypeptide(L)'
;MVGSKRRSPSGKIWKPISVPGTYTKKPREAQGFLEILQAPVKGIQGSIEIILFVLISGGFMFVFNQTGAMLKGVRSLAYSMKGKEHWLIAIFTSIFSFFGASYGMAEETFIFYPILVPLFLAAGYDLLVPLAVIFGGANIGGIASFSNPFSTIIASDSAGVDWNDGLPARVALWAIITTCLVIYT
;
A
#
# COMPACT_ATOMS: atom_id res chain seq x y z
N MET A 1 22.40 8.36 20.00
CA MET A 1 22.38 6.89 19.83
C MET A 1 22.60 6.63 18.35
N VAL A 2 23.68 5.96 17.96
CA VAL A 2 23.99 5.79 16.54
C VAL A 2 24.56 4.39 16.38
N GLY A 3 23.79 3.48 15.75
CA GLY A 3 24.41 2.33 15.11
C GLY A 3 25.39 2.88 14.07
N SER A 4 26.62 2.37 14.07
CA SER A 4 27.66 2.80 13.12
C SER A 4 27.14 2.68 11.70
N LYS A 5 26.69 3.80 11.14
CA LYS A 5 26.19 3.98 9.78
C LYS A 5 27.36 3.79 8.80
N ARG A 6 27.76 2.55 8.55
CA ARG A 6 28.81 2.19 7.58
C ARG A 6 28.20 1.98 6.21
N ARG A 7 28.96 2.35 5.16
CA ARG A 7 28.68 1.86 3.80
C ARG A 7 28.72 0.34 3.82
N SER A 8 27.79 -0.29 3.11
CA SER A 8 27.76 -1.75 3.01
C SER A 8 29.11 -2.27 2.52
N PRO A 9 29.69 -3.31 3.14
CA PRO A 9 30.94 -3.95 2.67
C PRO A 9 30.85 -4.44 1.22
N SER A 10 29.64 -4.65 0.70
CA SER A 10 29.37 -5.22 -0.62
C SER A 10 29.15 -4.18 -1.74
N GLY A 11 29.30 -2.87 -1.47
CA GLY A 11 29.21 -1.82 -2.51
C GLY A 11 27.83 -1.59 -3.13
N LYS A 12 26.80 -2.35 -2.73
CA LYS A 12 25.45 -2.29 -3.32
C LYS A 12 24.53 -1.20 -2.75
N ILE A 13 24.90 -0.53 -1.64
CA ILE A 13 23.99 0.33 -0.88
C ILE A 13 24.68 1.66 -0.54
N TRP A 14 24.10 2.76 -1.02
CA TRP A 14 24.61 4.13 -0.88
C TRP A 14 24.15 4.83 0.41
N LYS A 15 23.01 4.41 0.97
CA LYS A 15 22.50 4.90 2.26
C LYS A 15 23.09 4.08 3.41
N PRO A 16 23.47 4.72 4.51
CA PRO A 16 24.06 4.01 5.63
C PRO A 16 23.00 3.22 6.43
N ILE A 17 23.26 1.92 6.60
CA ILE A 17 22.37 0.96 7.25
C ILE A 17 22.82 0.61 8.67
N SER A 18 21.88 0.10 9.47
CA SER A 18 22.16 -0.41 10.82
C SER A 18 22.72 -1.84 10.71
N VAL A 19 23.99 -2.05 11.08
CA VAL A 19 24.61 -3.38 11.05
C VAL A 19 24.41 -4.08 12.40
N PRO A 20 23.84 -5.30 12.45
CA PRO A 20 23.68 -6.07 13.69
C PRO A 20 25.01 -6.24 14.44
N GLY A 21 24.99 -6.17 15.77
CA GLY A 21 26.19 -6.34 16.62
C GLY A 21 27.17 -5.15 16.63
N THR A 22 27.01 -4.15 15.77
CA THR A 22 27.84 -2.92 15.75
C THR A 22 27.34 -1.82 16.69
N TYR A 23 26.50 -2.19 17.65
CA TYR A 23 25.97 -1.26 18.65
C TYR A 23 27.12 -0.71 19.50
N THR A 24 27.15 0.62 19.65
CA THR A 24 28.07 1.26 20.59
C THR A 24 27.33 2.42 21.27
N LYS A 25 27.38 2.48 22.61
CA LYS A 25 26.85 3.62 23.35
C LYS A 25 27.72 4.83 23.06
N LYS A 26 27.26 5.71 22.17
CA LYS A 26 27.81 7.06 22.03
C LYS A 26 27.47 7.90 23.28
N PRO A 27 28.38 8.77 23.75
CA PRO A 27 28.05 9.80 24.72
C PRO A 27 26.92 10.71 24.18
N ARG A 28 26.17 11.33 25.09
CA ARG A 28 24.99 12.14 24.76
C ARG A 28 25.39 13.38 23.96
N GLU A 29 25.30 13.30 22.65
CA GLU A 29 25.28 14.47 21.75
C GLU A 29 23.83 14.97 21.66
N ALA A 30 23.50 16.02 22.42
CA ALA A 30 22.22 16.71 22.22
C ALA A 30 22.26 17.39 20.85
N GLN A 31 21.27 17.15 19.99
CA GLN A 31 21.13 17.89 18.75
C GLN A 31 20.96 19.38 19.08
N GLY A 32 21.70 20.24 18.38
CA GLY A 32 21.59 21.68 18.58
C GLY A 32 20.19 22.17 18.25
N PHE A 33 19.76 23.30 18.84
CA PHE A 33 18.46 23.92 18.55
C PHE A 33 18.22 24.08 17.03
N LEU A 34 19.26 24.50 16.31
CA LEU A 34 19.23 24.69 14.87
C LEU A 34 19.13 23.37 14.09
N GLU A 35 19.73 22.28 14.59
CA GLU A 35 19.63 20.95 13.97
C GLU A 35 18.22 20.36 14.13
N ILE A 36 17.57 20.60 15.26
CA ILE A 36 16.18 20.21 15.50
C ILE A 36 15.26 20.92 14.51
N LEU A 37 15.46 22.23 14.30
CA LEU A 37 14.68 22.99 13.30
C LEU A 37 14.95 22.54 11.86
N GLN A 38 16.15 22.06 11.56
CA GLN A 38 16.50 21.54 10.23
C GLN A 38 16.08 20.09 10.00
N ALA A 39 15.78 19.32 11.05
CA ALA A 39 15.46 17.90 10.93
C ALA A 39 14.25 17.62 10.01
N PRO A 40 13.13 18.38 10.05
CA PRO A 40 12.02 18.20 9.11
C PRO A 40 12.44 18.42 7.65
N VAL A 41 13.26 19.44 7.37
CA VAL A 41 13.75 19.74 6.02
C VAL A 41 14.60 18.58 5.49
N LYS A 42 15.49 18.03 6.31
CA LYS A 42 16.29 16.84 5.95
C LYS A 42 15.40 15.61 5.73
N GLY A 43 14.33 15.46 6.52
CA GLY A 43 13.34 14.40 6.34
C GLY A 43 12.61 14.47 5.00
N ILE A 44 12.18 15.68 4.61
CA ILE A 44 11.56 15.93 3.31
C ILE A 44 12.54 15.58 2.18
N GLN A 45 13.78 16.07 2.25
CA GLN A 45 14.82 15.74 1.26
C GLN A 45 15.04 14.24 1.12
N GLY A 46 15.04 13.50 2.24
CA GLY A 46 15.18 12.05 2.24
C GLY A 46 13.99 11.27 1.69
N SER A 47 12.84 11.94 1.49
CA SER A 47 11.56 11.34 1.07
C SER A 47 11.02 11.92 -0.24
N ILE A 48 11.81 12.73 -0.96
CA ILE A 48 11.40 13.41 -2.21
C ILE A 48 10.83 12.42 -3.23
N GLU A 49 11.45 11.26 -3.41
CA GLU A 49 11.03 10.26 -4.40
C GLU A 49 9.59 9.77 -4.14
N ILE A 50 9.27 9.48 -2.87
CA ILE A 50 7.93 9.04 -2.47
C ILE A 50 6.92 10.19 -2.57
N ILE A 51 7.31 11.41 -2.15
CA ILE A 51 6.45 12.60 -2.26
C ILE A 51 6.05 12.84 -3.72
N LEU A 52 7.03 12.77 -4.65
CA LEU A 52 6.77 12.92 -6.07
C LEU A 52 5.90 11.79 -6.63
N PHE A 53 6.14 10.55 -6.22
CA PHE A 53 5.31 9.42 -6.61
C PHE A 53 3.85 9.61 -6.17
N VAL A 54 3.62 10.05 -4.93
CA VAL A 54 2.27 10.32 -4.39
C VAL A 54 1.61 11.49 -5.12
N LEU A 55 2.35 12.57 -5.38
CA LEU A 55 1.82 13.75 -6.07
C LEU A 55 1.37 13.40 -7.50
N ILE A 56 2.19 12.65 -8.23
CA ILE A 56 1.89 12.24 -9.61
C ILE A 56 0.74 11.22 -9.62
N SER A 57 0.77 10.22 -8.75
CA SER A 57 -0.31 9.23 -8.63
C SER A 57 -1.63 9.89 -8.24
N GLY A 58 -1.62 10.82 -7.28
CA GLY A 58 -2.79 11.60 -6.86
C GLY A 58 -3.32 12.50 -7.98
N GLY A 59 -2.45 13.16 -8.74
CA GLY A 59 -2.82 13.96 -9.91
C GLY A 59 -3.46 13.12 -11.01
N PHE A 60 -2.89 11.93 -11.29
CA PHE A 60 -3.48 10.96 -12.22
C PHE A 60 -4.86 10.51 -11.74
N MET A 61 -5.00 10.12 -10.47
CA MET A 61 -6.29 9.68 -9.90
C MET A 61 -7.33 10.80 -9.90
N PHE A 62 -6.93 12.05 -9.67
CA PHE A 62 -7.83 13.19 -9.77
C PHE A 62 -8.38 13.35 -11.19
N VAL A 63 -7.52 13.35 -12.21
CA VAL A 63 -7.95 13.43 -13.63
C VAL A 63 -8.78 12.20 -14.00
N PHE A 64 -8.34 11.00 -13.61
CA PHE A 64 -9.04 9.74 -13.86
C PHE A 64 -10.44 9.73 -13.25
N ASN A 65 -10.61 10.26 -12.05
CA ASN A 65 -11.93 10.42 -11.42
C ASN A 65 -12.75 11.52 -12.12
N GLN A 66 -12.15 12.66 -12.49
CA GLN A 66 -12.85 13.76 -13.15
C GLN A 66 -13.40 13.37 -14.54
N THR A 67 -12.71 12.48 -15.27
CA THR A 67 -13.21 11.92 -16.54
C THR A 67 -14.46 11.03 -16.35
N GLY A 68 -14.75 10.62 -15.11
CA GLY A 68 -15.79 9.65 -14.78
C GLY A 68 -15.51 8.24 -15.29
N ALA A 69 -14.31 7.97 -15.84
CA ALA A 69 -13.94 6.65 -16.37
C ALA A 69 -13.97 5.58 -15.29
N MET A 70 -13.45 5.89 -14.10
CA MET A 70 -13.49 5.02 -12.92
C MET A 70 -14.93 4.66 -12.54
N LEU A 71 -15.79 5.67 -12.37
CA LEU A 71 -17.18 5.48 -11.99
C LEU A 71 -17.98 4.70 -13.04
N LYS A 72 -17.78 5.03 -14.33
CA LYS A 72 -18.41 4.32 -15.46
C LYS A 72 -17.92 2.88 -15.57
N GLY A 73 -16.63 2.63 -15.34
CA GLY A 73 -16.04 1.29 -15.36
C GLY A 73 -16.61 0.39 -14.27
N VAL A 74 -16.63 0.89 -13.03
CA VAL A 74 -17.22 0.17 -11.88
C VAL A 74 -18.71 -0.08 -12.11
N ARG A 75 -19.47 0.92 -12.56
CA ARG A 75 -20.89 0.75 -12.91
C ARG A 75 -21.09 -0.26 -14.04
N SER A 76 -20.31 -0.19 -15.12
CA SER A 76 -20.41 -1.11 -16.25
C SER A 76 -20.15 -2.55 -15.84
N LEU A 77 -19.08 -2.78 -15.07
CA LEU A 77 -18.74 -4.09 -14.54
C LEU A 77 -19.84 -4.62 -13.62
N ALA A 78 -20.37 -3.76 -12.75
CA ALA A 78 -21.49 -4.04 -11.87
C ALA A 78 -22.76 -4.46 -12.63
N TYR A 79 -23.15 -3.71 -13.66
CA TYR A 79 -24.35 -4.02 -14.46
C TYR A 79 -24.16 -5.28 -15.32
N SER A 80 -22.98 -5.48 -15.89
CA SER A 80 -22.66 -6.66 -16.72
C SER A 80 -22.65 -7.96 -15.93
N MET A 81 -22.55 -7.88 -14.60
CA MET A 81 -22.45 -9.02 -13.69
C MET A 81 -23.76 -9.30 -12.92
N LYS A 82 -24.88 -8.66 -13.30
CA LYS A 82 -26.21 -9.03 -12.79
C LYS A 82 -26.51 -10.51 -13.08
N GLY A 83 -26.91 -11.26 -12.07
CA GLY A 83 -27.13 -12.71 -12.09
C GLY A 83 -25.86 -13.56 -11.90
N LYS A 84 -24.71 -12.93 -11.64
CA LYS A 84 -23.40 -13.59 -11.37
C LYS A 84 -22.71 -12.96 -10.16
N GLU A 85 -23.46 -12.73 -9.11
CA GLU A 85 -23.06 -11.89 -7.99
C GLU A 85 -21.87 -12.47 -7.20
N HIS A 86 -21.72 -13.79 -7.12
CA HIS A 86 -20.52 -14.42 -6.55
C HIS A 86 -19.24 -14.05 -7.31
N TRP A 87 -19.31 -13.90 -8.64
CA TRP A 87 -18.16 -13.41 -9.41
C TRP A 87 -17.85 -11.95 -9.12
N LEU A 88 -18.87 -11.16 -8.80
CA LEU A 88 -18.71 -9.76 -8.43
C LEU A 88 -17.89 -9.62 -7.14
N ILE A 89 -18.20 -10.44 -6.12
CA ILE A 89 -17.40 -10.54 -4.88
C ILE A 89 -15.96 -10.88 -5.19
N ALA A 90 -15.72 -11.96 -5.94
CA ALA A 90 -14.37 -12.43 -6.24
C ALA A 90 -13.54 -11.40 -7.00
N ILE A 91 -14.12 -10.77 -8.03
CA ILE A 91 -13.43 -9.78 -8.87
C ILE A 91 -13.11 -8.52 -8.07
N PHE A 92 -14.09 -7.91 -7.40
CA PHE A 92 -13.84 -6.68 -6.66
C PHE A 92 -12.90 -6.90 -5.48
N THR A 93 -13.04 -8.00 -4.75
CA THR A 93 -12.12 -8.34 -3.65
C THR A 93 -10.69 -8.49 -4.15
N SER A 94 -10.50 -9.16 -5.29
CA SER A 94 -9.18 -9.31 -5.92
C SER A 94 -8.60 -7.99 -6.38
N ILE A 95 -9.43 -7.11 -6.96
CA ILE A 95 -9.02 -5.76 -7.40
C ILE A 95 -8.59 -4.90 -6.20
N PHE A 96 -9.41 -4.82 -5.15
CA PHE A 96 -9.08 -4.05 -3.95
C PHE A 96 -7.86 -4.61 -3.24
N SER A 97 -7.74 -5.93 -3.14
CA SER A 97 -6.56 -6.58 -2.58
C SER A 97 -5.30 -6.30 -3.41
N PHE A 98 -5.39 -6.37 -4.73
CA PHE A 98 -4.25 -6.03 -5.59
C PHE A 98 -3.80 -4.58 -5.41
N PHE A 99 -4.73 -3.62 -5.41
CA PHE A 99 -4.40 -2.21 -5.20
C PHE A 99 -3.94 -1.90 -3.77
N GLY A 100 -4.46 -2.62 -2.77
CA GLY A 100 -3.98 -2.55 -1.39
C GLY A 100 -2.54 -3.07 -1.24
N ALA A 101 -2.20 -4.15 -1.94
CA ALA A 101 -0.87 -4.76 -1.88
C ALA A 101 0.20 -4.02 -2.71
N SER A 102 -0.21 -3.41 -3.83
CA SER A 102 0.69 -2.75 -4.77
C SER A 102 0.86 -1.26 -4.50
N TYR A 103 -0.24 -0.52 -4.40
CA TYR A 103 -0.25 0.93 -4.23
C TYR A 103 -0.48 1.34 -2.78
N GLY A 104 -1.18 0.53 -1.98
CA GLY A 104 -1.57 0.89 -0.62
C GLY A 104 -2.85 1.72 -0.58
N MET A 105 -3.85 1.32 -1.37
CA MET A 105 -5.10 2.05 -1.61
C MET A 105 -6.12 2.02 -0.45
N ALA A 106 -5.71 2.20 0.80
CA ALA A 106 -6.63 2.09 1.93
C ALA A 106 -7.63 3.26 1.94
N GLU A 107 -7.13 4.48 1.76
CA GLU A 107 -7.90 5.73 1.88
C GLU A 107 -8.78 6.02 0.66
N GLU A 108 -8.39 5.58 -0.54
CA GLU A 108 -9.16 5.84 -1.76
C GLU A 108 -10.37 4.90 -1.91
N THR A 109 -10.46 3.85 -1.08
CA THR A 109 -11.59 2.91 -1.09
C THR A 109 -12.93 3.56 -0.74
N PHE A 110 -12.93 4.68 0.00
CA PHE A 110 -14.15 5.39 0.42
C PHE A 110 -15.05 5.81 -0.77
N ILE A 111 -14.45 6.09 -1.93
CA ILE A 111 -15.15 6.53 -3.14
C ILE A 111 -16.08 5.44 -3.70
N PHE A 112 -15.80 4.17 -3.40
CA PHE A 112 -16.53 3.03 -3.98
C PHE A 112 -17.77 2.64 -3.20
N TYR A 113 -17.86 2.97 -1.90
CA TYR A 113 -19.00 2.60 -1.06
C TYR A 113 -20.34 3.08 -1.62
N PRO A 114 -20.50 4.35 -2.06
CA PRO A 114 -21.79 4.82 -2.60
C PRO A 114 -22.25 4.11 -3.88
N ILE A 115 -21.34 3.37 -4.56
CA ILE A 115 -21.63 2.68 -5.82
C ILE A 115 -21.87 1.19 -5.56
N LEU A 116 -20.95 0.56 -4.81
CA LEU A 116 -20.96 -0.87 -4.59
C LEU A 116 -21.97 -1.26 -3.50
N VAL A 117 -22.16 -0.46 -2.45
CA VAL A 117 -23.13 -0.81 -1.40
C VAL A 117 -24.56 -0.96 -1.97
N PRO A 118 -25.14 0.02 -2.70
CA PRO A 118 -26.48 -0.15 -3.26
C PRO A 118 -26.58 -1.31 -4.27
N LEU A 119 -25.48 -1.58 -4.98
CA LEU A 119 -25.42 -2.69 -5.93
C LEU A 119 -25.51 -4.05 -5.24
N PHE A 120 -24.70 -4.27 -4.19
CA PHE A 120 -24.71 -5.52 -3.42
C PHE A 120 -26.04 -5.71 -2.69
N LEU A 121 -26.61 -4.64 -2.13
CA LEU A 121 -27.94 -4.67 -1.53
C LEU A 121 -29.03 -5.02 -2.57
N ALA A 122 -28.97 -4.43 -3.77
CA ALA A 122 -29.90 -4.76 -4.86
C ALA A 122 -29.76 -6.20 -5.38
N ALA A 123 -28.57 -6.79 -5.20
CA ALA A 123 -28.27 -8.19 -5.48
C ALA A 123 -28.73 -9.16 -4.36
N GLY A 124 -29.29 -8.65 -3.27
CA GLY A 124 -29.80 -9.46 -2.16
C GLY A 124 -28.76 -9.81 -1.10
N TYR A 125 -27.56 -9.20 -1.14
CA TYR A 125 -26.56 -9.35 -0.10
C TYR A 125 -26.79 -8.36 1.04
N ASP A 126 -26.27 -8.70 2.23
CA ASP A 126 -26.23 -7.80 3.37
C ASP A 126 -25.12 -6.74 3.22
N LEU A 127 -25.22 -5.64 3.96
CA LEU A 127 -24.27 -4.54 4.05
C LEU A 127 -22.85 -4.99 4.43
N LEU A 128 -22.72 -6.12 5.14
CA LEU A 128 -21.42 -6.68 5.50
C LEU A 128 -20.60 -7.16 4.29
N VAL A 129 -21.25 -7.57 3.20
CA VAL A 129 -20.57 -8.08 2.00
C VAL A 129 -19.80 -6.98 1.25
N PRO A 130 -20.40 -5.85 0.84
CA PRO A 130 -19.64 -4.76 0.22
C PRO A 130 -18.56 -4.21 1.16
N LEU A 131 -18.78 -4.23 2.48
CA LEU A 131 -17.75 -3.86 3.45
C LEU A 131 -16.58 -4.85 3.41
N ALA A 132 -16.83 -6.15 3.46
CA ALA A 132 -15.80 -7.19 3.38
C ALA A 132 -15.01 -7.12 2.05
N VAL A 133 -15.71 -6.90 0.93
CA VAL A 133 -15.10 -6.75 -0.40
C VAL A 133 -14.17 -5.54 -0.46
N ILE A 134 -14.65 -4.36 -0.02
CA ILE A 134 -13.90 -3.11 -0.14
C ILE A 134 -12.83 -3.00 0.95
N PHE A 135 -13.27 -2.99 2.22
CA PHE A 135 -12.38 -2.83 3.37
C PHE A 135 -11.51 -4.06 3.56
N GLY A 136 -12.11 -5.25 3.58
CA GLY A 136 -11.39 -6.50 3.77
C GLY A 136 -10.39 -6.73 2.64
N GLY A 137 -10.83 -6.54 1.38
CA GLY A 137 -9.96 -6.64 0.21
C GLY A 137 -8.72 -5.75 0.33
N ALA A 138 -8.91 -4.44 0.52
CA ALA A 138 -7.80 -3.48 0.60
C ALA A 138 -6.83 -3.77 1.76
N ASN A 139 -7.35 -4.08 2.95
CA ASN A 139 -6.51 -4.35 4.12
C ASN A 139 -5.74 -5.68 4.00
N ILE A 140 -6.38 -6.74 3.51
CA ILE A 140 -5.72 -8.02 3.28
C ILE A 140 -4.62 -7.87 2.23
N GLY A 141 -4.86 -7.11 1.16
CA GLY A 141 -3.82 -6.71 0.23
C GLY A 141 -2.64 -6.02 0.95
N GLY A 142 -2.97 -5.06 1.82
CA GLY A 142 -2.00 -4.34 2.65
C GLY A 142 -1.17 -5.23 3.57
N ILE A 143 -1.68 -6.38 4.03
CA ILE A 143 -0.87 -7.34 4.83
C ILE A 143 0.30 -7.88 4.00
N ALA A 144 0.05 -8.25 2.74
CA ALA A 144 1.11 -8.76 1.87
C ALA A 144 2.04 -7.67 1.33
N SER A 145 1.50 -6.47 1.04
CA SER A 145 2.25 -5.26 0.65
C SER A 145 3.40 -5.52 -0.32
N PHE A 146 3.20 -6.34 -1.35
CA PHE A 146 4.31 -6.89 -2.12
C PHE A 146 5.17 -5.82 -2.82
N SER A 147 4.58 -4.68 -3.22
CA SER A 147 5.29 -3.53 -3.81
C SER A 147 4.81 -2.19 -3.24
N ASN A 148 4.19 -2.19 -2.07
CA ASN A 148 3.59 -1.00 -1.48
C ASN A 148 4.66 0.06 -1.15
N PRO A 149 4.60 1.27 -1.76
CA PRO A 149 5.59 2.32 -1.55
C PRO A 149 5.53 2.96 -0.17
N PHE A 150 4.41 2.81 0.55
CA PHE A 150 4.21 3.36 1.88
C PHE A 150 4.66 2.42 3.01
N SER A 151 4.93 1.15 2.71
CA SER A 151 5.35 0.16 3.70
C SER A 151 6.64 -0.55 3.27
N THR A 152 6.54 -1.51 2.35
CA THR A 152 7.61 -2.43 1.98
C THR A 152 8.82 -1.73 1.37
N ILE A 153 8.61 -0.76 0.46
CA ILE A 153 9.74 -0.08 -0.19
C ILE A 153 10.50 0.77 0.84
N ILE A 154 9.81 1.59 1.63
CA ILE A 154 10.45 2.41 2.68
C ILE A 154 11.17 1.54 3.72
N ALA A 155 10.55 0.43 4.13
CA ALA A 155 11.14 -0.50 5.07
C ALA A 155 12.40 -1.16 4.49
N SER A 156 12.36 -1.56 3.21
CA SER A 156 13.49 -2.16 2.50
C SER A 156 14.63 -1.17 2.33
N ASP A 157 14.34 0.07 1.93
CA ASP A 157 15.31 1.16 1.84
C ASP A 157 15.96 1.47 3.19
N SER A 158 15.16 1.46 4.26
CA SER A 158 15.64 1.73 5.63
C SER A 158 16.53 0.60 6.17
N ALA A 159 16.24 -0.64 5.78
CA ALA A 159 17.06 -1.82 6.06
C ALA A 159 18.25 -1.96 5.09
N GLY A 160 18.22 -1.25 3.96
CA GLY A 160 19.11 -1.37 2.81
C GLY A 160 19.11 -2.76 2.19
N VAL A 161 17.95 -3.39 2.08
CA VAL A 161 17.75 -4.59 1.25
C VAL A 161 17.00 -4.20 -0.01
N ASP A 162 17.13 -4.98 -1.10
CA ASP A 162 16.31 -4.73 -2.29
C ASP A 162 14.85 -5.04 -1.94
N TRP A 163 13.92 -4.18 -2.32
CA TRP A 163 12.51 -4.42 -2.06
C TRP A 163 11.99 -5.66 -2.81
N ASN A 164 12.65 -6.05 -3.91
CA ASN A 164 12.36 -7.30 -4.61
C ASN A 164 12.78 -8.54 -3.82
N ASP A 165 13.66 -8.42 -2.82
CA ASP A 165 14.02 -9.53 -1.96
C ASP A 165 12.78 -9.98 -1.17
N GLY A 166 12.35 -11.22 -1.43
CA GLY A 166 11.13 -11.79 -0.85
C GLY A 166 9.84 -11.45 -1.60
N LEU A 167 9.90 -10.80 -2.77
CA LEU A 167 8.72 -10.53 -3.61
C LEU A 167 7.90 -11.81 -3.91
N PRO A 168 8.50 -12.96 -4.30
CA PRO A 168 7.73 -14.18 -4.54
C PRO A 168 6.96 -14.65 -3.30
N ALA A 169 7.56 -14.54 -2.11
CA ALA A 169 6.92 -14.92 -0.87
C ALA A 169 5.74 -13.98 -0.52
N ARG A 170 5.90 -12.67 -0.74
CA ARG A 170 4.83 -11.69 -0.54
C ARG A 170 3.69 -11.87 -1.54
N VAL A 171 3.99 -12.16 -2.80
CA VAL A 171 2.98 -12.47 -3.83
C VAL A 171 2.26 -13.78 -3.52
N ALA A 172 2.99 -14.81 -3.07
CA ALA A 172 2.37 -16.06 -2.62
C ALA A 172 1.45 -15.84 -1.41
N LEU A 173 1.92 -15.08 -0.41
CA LEU A 173 1.11 -14.69 0.74
C LEU A 173 -0.15 -13.95 0.29
N TRP A 174 -0.01 -12.92 -0.56
CA TRP A 174 -1.11 -12.16 -1.14
C TRP A 174 -2.15 -13.05 -1.81
N ALA A 175 -1.71 -14.00 -2.65
CA ALA A 175 -2.61 -14.91 -3.34
C ALA A 175 -3.40 -15.76 -2.34
N ILE A 176 -2.72 -16.36 -1.35
CA ILE A 176 -3.35 -17.21 -0.32
C ILE A 176 -4.40 -16.42 0.47
N ILE A 177 -4.03 -15.27 1.03
CA ILE A 177 -4.93 -14.50 1.90
C ILE A 177 -6.10 -13.88 1.11
N THR A 178 -5.88 -13.49 -0.14
CA THR A 178 -6.95 -12.99 -1.02
C THR A 178 -7.93 -14.10 -1.36
N THR A 179 -7.44 -15.29 -1.72
CA THR A 179 -8.29 -16.45 -1.98
C THR A 179 -9.09 -16.86 -0.75
N CYS A 180 -8.49 -16.87 0.44
CA CYS A 180 -9.20 -17.14 1.68
C CYS A 180 -10.35 -16.15 1.92
N LEU A 181 -10.13 -14.85 1.69
CA LEU A 181 -11.18 -13.84 1.83
C LEU A 181 -12.30 -14.04 0.82
N VAL A 182 -11.97 -14.32 -0.44
CA VAL A 182 -12.96 -14.57 -1.49
C VAL A 182 -13.82 -15.79 -1.20
N ILE A 183 -13.27 -16.83 -0.58
CA ILE A 183 -14.04 -18.03 -0.19
C ILE A 183 -14.94 -17.75 1.01
N TYR A 184 -14.50 -16.89 1.93
CA TYR A 184 -15.26 -16.55 3.14
C TYR A 184 -16.40 -15.56 2.89
N THR A 185 -16.28 -14.70 1.87
CA THR A 185 -17.21 -13.59 1.57
C THR A 185 -18.30 -14.03 0.59
#